data_AF-A0A535HUP2-F1
#
_entry.id   AF-A0A535HUP2-F1
#
_cell.length_a   1.000
_cell.length_b   1.000
_cell.length_c   1.000
_cell.angle_alpha   90.00
_cell.angle_beta   90.00
_cell.angle_gamma   90.00
#
_symmetry.space_group_name_H-M   'P 1'
#
loop_
_entity.id
_entity.type
_entity.pdbx_description
1 polymer ?
#
loop_
_entity_poly.entity_id
_entity_poly.type
_entity_poly.pdbx_seq_one_letter_code
_entity_poly.pdbx_strand_id
1 'polypeptide(L)'
;MSESAAEPLPVEVASGLGGGWHAYIQFMNFRAWNPTFHAPRAANGFYGFSQTDPGVTQAIQYAYDYALFEPAAAQCGSPMPANLPVVIWLHGWHGNDYPPPASPPTWCAYTIYPVDEGESWWFGFARHFDYRSGGQPVAGDTVVNYTEQRVLRMLHDLSRQPPGLPPDMNRVYVSGESMGGGGALALALRFPNVVAAAYASKPVTNYRTAGGWAPNIADKWGSVTLNLPVQIDAPNGWAQHLQPHNGDGVWDWQDHQANLVNRAGDLMAPFGATHGLNDVTLDWGTQGAPAIETYN
;
A
#
# COMPACT_ATOMS: atom_id res chain seq x y z
N MET A 1 4.48 2.63 37.20
CA MET A 1 3.42 2.88 36.21
C MET A 1 4.10 3.17 34.89
N SER A 2 3.87 2.33 33.87
CA SER A 2 4.35 2.58 32.52
C SER A 2 3.38 3.58 31.88
N GLU A 3 3.86 4.76 31.51
CA GLU A 3 3.08 5.71 30.73
C GLU A 3 2.87 5.10 29.34
N SER A 4 1.63 4.76 28.98
CA SER A 4 1.29 4.31 27.62
C SER A 4 0.52 5.42 26.92
N ALA A 5 1.08 5.96 25.85
CA ALA A 5 0.32 6.82 24.95
C ALA A 5 -0.68 5.95 24.16
N ALA A 6 -1.92 6.42 24.03
CA ALA A 6 -2.89 5.78 23.14
C ALA A 6 -2.39 5.86 21.69
N GLU A 7 -2.75 4.87 20.88
CA GLU A 7 -2.46 4.94 19.43
C GLU A 7 -3.15 6.16 18.82
N PRO A 8 -2.40 7.05 18.15
CA PRO A 8 -2.95 8.29 17.61
C PRO A 8 -3.92 8.00 16.48
N LEU A 9 -5.13 8.56 16.54
CA LEU A 9 -6.11 8.50 15.44
C LEU A 9 -5.71 9.48 14.32
N PRO A 10 -6.13 9.24 13.07
CA PRO A 10 -5.88 10.18 11.99
C PRO A 10 -6.64 11.49 12.25
N VAL A 11 -6.09 12.60 11.76
CA VAL A 11 -6.69 13.92 11.88
C VAL A 11 -7.39 14.26 10.57
N GLU A 12 -8.70 14.49 10.62
CA GLU A 12 -9.43 15.03 9.48
C GLU A 12 -9.03 16.50 9.25
N VAL A 13 -8.49 16.81 8.08
CA VAL A 13 -7.99 18.15 7.75
C VAL A 13 -8.90 18.91 6.79
N ALA A 14 -9.76 18.19 6.06
CA ALA A 14 -10.82 18.79 5.28
C ALA A 14 -12.02 17.84 5.23
N SER A 15 -13.16 18.37 5.65
CA SER A 15 -14.47 17.77 5.46
C SER A 15 -15.28 18.61 4.47
N GLY A 16 -16.23 18.00 3.76
CA GLY A 16 -17.06 18.75 2.82
C GLY A 16 -16.36 19.16 1.53
N LEU A 17 -15.38 18.38 1.08
CA LEU A 17 -14.73 18.49 -0.24
C LEU A 17 -15.71 18.25 -1.42
N GLY A 18 -16.99 18.05 -1.13
CA GLY A 18 -18.03 17.68 -2.07
C GLY A 18 -18.18 16.16 -2.17
N GLY A 19 -19.39 15.71 -2.52
CA GLY A 19 -19.64 14.31 -2.89
C GLY A 19 -19.58 13.24 -1.79
N GLY A 20 -19.16 13.56 -0.56
CA GLY A 20 -18.91 12.57 0.51
C GLY A 20 -17.42 12.34 0.80
N TRP A 21 -16.55 13.20 0.28
CA TRP A 21 -15.10 13.11 0.49
C TRP A 21 -14.64 13.76 1.80
N HIS A 22 -13.73 13.05 2.46
CA HIS A 22 -12.97 13.45 3.64
C HIS A 22 -11.47 13.31 3.34
N ALA A 23 -10.65 14.23 3.83
CA ALA A 23 -9.20 14.13 3.77
C ALA A 23 -8.62 14.00 5.18
N TYR A 24 -7.74 13.03 5.36
CA TYR A 24 -7.14 12.69 6.64
C TYR A 24 -5.62 12.71 6.57
N ILE A 25 -5.00 13.09 7.68
CA ILE A 25 -3.56 12.92 7.95
C ILE A 25 -3.40 11.80 8.97
N GLN A 26 -2.68 10.75 8.59
CA GLN A 26 -2.30 9.64 9.46
C GLN A 26 -0.85 9.79 9.93
N PHE A 27 -0.62 9.68 11.24
CA PHE A 27 0.73 9.79 11.83
C PHE A 27 1.32 8.43 12.16
N MET A 28 2.56 8.20 11.73
CA MET A 28 3.34 6.99 12.01
C MET A 28 4.20 7.17 13.25
N ASN A 29 4.45 6.06 13.96
CA ASN A 29 5.30 6.07 15.14
C ASN A 29 6.76 6.35 14.73
N PHE A 30 7.23 7.56 15.00
CA PHE A 30 8.57 8.02 14.65
C PHE A 30 9.71 7.12 15.19
N ARG A 31 9.49 6.37 16.26
CA ARG A 31 10.51 5.45 16.81
C ARG A 31 10.67 4.17 15.99
N ALA A 32 9.66 3.80 15.23
CA ALA A 32 9.60 2.56 14.47
C ALA A 32 9.58 2.79 12.96
N TRP A 33 9.28 4.01 12.51
CA TRP A 33 9.21 4.43 11.11
C TRP A 33 10.54 5.00 10.63
N ASN A 34 10.93 4.74 9.38
CA ASN A 34 12.05 5.47 8.75
C ASN A 34 11.50 6.73 8.06
N PRO A 35 11.69 7.93 8.65
CA PRO A 35 11.04 9.13 8.17
C PRO A 35 11.80 9.79 7.01
N THR A 36 12.94 9.23 6.60
CA THR A 36 13.79 9.79 5.54
C THR A 36 13.37 9.34 4.15
N PHE A 37 12.63 8.23 4.02
CA PHE A 37 12.25 7.66 2.71
C PHE A 37 11.56 8.66 1.79
N HIS A 38 10.62 9.40 2.39
CA HIS A 38 9.83 10.41 1.71
C HIS A 38 10.43 11.81 1.82
N ALA A 39 11.63 11.96 2.39
CA ALA A 39 12.32 13.26 2.40
C ALA A 39 12.63 13.70 0.95
N PRO A 40 12.77 15.02 0.70
CA PRO A 40 13.06 15.49 -0.65
C PRO A 40 14.40 14.97 -1.15
N ARG A 41 14.38 14.43 -2.38
CA ARG A 41 15.55 13.94 -3.11
C ARG A 41 15.24 13.86 -4.61
N ALA A 42 16.24 13.55 -5.43
CA ALA A 42 16.07 13.59 -6.89
C ALA A 42 14.98 12.61 -7.37
N ALA A 43 14.80 11.50 -6.66
CA ALA A 43 13.81 10.47 -6.95
C ALA A 43 12.46 10.68 -6.20
N ASN A 44 12.29 11.78 -5.46
CA ASN A 44 11.09 12.05 -4.68
C ASN A 44 10.85 13.55 -4.47
N GLY A 45 9.82 14.09 -5.12
CA GLY A 45 9.39 15.47 -4.94
C GLY A 45 8.58 15.59 -3.65
N PHE A 46 9.18 16.09 -2.57
CA PHE A 46 8.52 16.24 -1.28
C PHE A 46 7.29 17.15 -1.39
N TYR A 47 6.08 16.61 -1.53
CA TYR A 47 4.82 17.38 -1.65
C TYR A 47 4.91 18.53 -2.66
N GLY A 48 5.62 18.32 -3.78
CA GLY A 48 5.84 19.34 -4.82
C GLY A 48 6.92 20.39 -4.52
N PHE A 49 7.60 20.34 -3.36
CA PHE A 49 8.75 21.19 -3.07
C PHE A 49 10.01 20.71 -3.81
N SER A 50 10.82 21.67 -4.26
CA SER A 50 12.14 21.37 -4.84
C SER A 50 13.05 20.75 -3.78
N GLN A 51 13.80 19.71 -4.14
CA GLN A 51 14.82 19.14 -3.27
C GLN A 51 15.93 20.14 -2.85
N THR A 52 16.09 21.23 -3.62
CA THR A 52 17.08 22.28 -3.34
C THR A 52 16.51 23.42 -2.50
N ASP A 53 15.22 23.38 -2.17
CA ASP A 53 14.59 24.40 -1.32
C ASP A 53 15.15 24.27 0.10
N PRO A 54 15.86 25.31 0.62
CA PRO A 54 16.46 25.27 1.95
C PRO A 54 15.48 24.93 3.06
N GLY A 55 14.19 25.27 2.88
CA GLY A 55 13.13 25.02 3.86
C GLY A 55 12.77 23.54 4.02
N VAL A 56 13.06 22.69 3.03
CA VAL A 56 12.72 21.27 3.07
C VAL A 56 13.90 20.32 2.93
N THR A 57 15.12 20.78 2.61
CA THR A 57 16.32 19.92 2.46
C THR A 57 16.61 18.95 3.63
N GLN A 58 16.15 19.26 4.84
CA GLN A 58 16.27 18.40 6.04
C GLN A 58 14.91 17.87 6.53
N ALA A 59 13.86 18.04 5.74
CA ALA A 59 12.53 17.56 6.06
C ALA A 59 12.51 16.04 6.17
N ILE A 60 11.59 15.57 6.99
CA ILE A 60 11.32 14.18 7.29
C ILE A 60 9.81 13.99 7.22
N GLN A 61 9.35 12.81 6.80
CA GLN A 61 7.92 12.51 6.71
C GLN A 61 7.55 11.36 7.64
N TYR A 62 6.54 11.61 8.46
CA TYR A 62 5.87 10.58 9.26
C TYR A 62 4.36 10.82 9.33
N ALA A 63 3.86 11.76 8.53
CA ALA A 63 2.45 12.07 8.37
C ALA A 63 2.04 11.68 6.95
N TYR A 64 0.86 11.12 6.73
CA TYR A 64 0.48 10.63 5.42
C TYR A 64 -0.97 10.95 5.12
N ASP A 65 -1.18 11.50 3.93
CA ASP A 65 -2.50 11.89 3.48
C ASP A 65 -3.22 10.70 2.86
N TYR A 66 -4.52 10.63 3.10
CA TYR A 66 -5.42 9.78 2.34
C TYR A 66 -6.79 10.41 2.25
N ALA A 67 -7.50 10.08 1.17
CA ALA A 67 -8.90 10.44 1.02
C ALA A 67 -9.79 9.26 1.43
N LEU A 68 -10.92 9.56 2.06
CA LEU A 68 -11.97 8.62 2.37
C LEU A 68 -13.27 9.13 1.76
N PHE A 69 -13.94 8.26 1.01
CA PHE A 69 -15.28 8.50 0.52
C PHE A 69 -16.31 7.83 1.42
N GLU A 70 -17.26 8.59 1.95
CA GLU A 70 -18.48 8.10 2.61
C GLU A 70 -19.65 8.09 1.61
N PRO A 71 -20.26 6.92 1.32
CA PRO A 71 -21.36 6.84 0.36
C PRO A 71 -22.65 7.43 0.96
N ALA A 72 -23.39 8.20 0.15
CA ALA A 72 -24.69 8.72 0.56
C ALA A 72 -25.83 7.73 0.26
N ALA A 73 -27.02 8.02 0.78
CA ALA A 73 -28.22 7.22 0.52
C ALA A 73 -28.56 7.08 -0.98
N ALA A 74 -28.15 8.04 -1.81
CA ALA A 74 -28.34 7.96 -3.27
C ALA A 74 -27.56 6.79 -3.91
N GLN A 75 -26.37 6.46 -3.38
CA GLN A 75 -25.57 5.31 -3.81
C GLN A 75 -26.04 4.01 -3.16
N CYS A 76 -26.59 4.09 -1.95
CA CYS A 76 -26.93 2.93 -1.12
C CYS A 76 -28.39 2.48 -1.17
N GLY A 77 -29.27 3.28 -1.76
CA GLY A 77 -30.71 3.09 -1.65
C GLY A 77 -31.26 3.52 -0.28
N SER A 78 -32.59 3.45 -0.17
CA SER A 78 -33.32 3.80 1.06
C SER A 78 -34.24 2.64 1.47
N PRO A 79 -34.09 2.09 2.70
CA PRO A 79 -33.14 2.52 3.74
C PRO A 79 -31.69 2.12 3.43
N MET A 80 -30.74 2.86 3.99
CA MET A 80 -29.32 2.49 3.91
C MET A 80 -29.03 1.18 4.67
N PRO A 81 -28.03 0.38 4.26
CA PRO A 81 -27.56 -0.78 5.01
C PRO A 81 -27.12 -0.39 6.43
N ALA A 82 -27.21 -1.32 7.39
CA ALA A 82 -26.72 -1.07 8.76
C ALA A 82 -25.19 -0.88 8.82
N ASN A 83 -24.47 -1.63 7.99
CA ASN A 83 -23.01 -1.57 7.85
C ASN A 83 -22.62 -1.46 6.37
N LEU A 84 -21.56 -0.71 6.09
CA LEU A 84 -21.10 -0.42 4.72
C LEU A 84 -19.84 -1.21 4.37
N PRO A 85 -19.77 -1.86 3.20
CA PRO A 85 -18.50 -2.40 2.68
C PRO A 85 -17.40 -1.35 2.61
N VAL A 86 -16.16 -1.81 2.52
CA VAL A 86 -14.99 -0.95 2.30
C VAL A 86 -14.28 -1.38 1.02
N VAL A 87 -13.89 -0.42 0.19
CA VAL A 87 -13.02 -0.62 -0.97
C VAL A 87 -11.75 0.19 -0.75
N ILE A 88 -10.59 -0.43 -0.94
CA ILE A 88 -9.28 0.23 -0.91
C ILE A 88 -8.80 0.33 -2.35
N TRP A 89 -8.54 1.55 -2.83
CA TRP A 89 -8.05 1.79 -4.19
C TRP A 89 -6.58 2.21 -4.18
N LEU A 90 -5.71 1.35 -4.69
CA LEU A 90 -4.27 1.57 -4.76
C LEU A 90 -3.89 2.13 -6.14
N HIS A 91 -3.28 3.30 -6.17
CA HIS A 91 -2.89 3.95 -7.42
C HIS A 91 -1.66 3.30 -8.09
N GLY A 92 -1.57 3.50 -9.40
CA GLY A 92 -0.40 3.17 -10.19
C GLY A 92 0.75 4.17 -9.99
N TRP A 93 1.86 3.94 -10.70
CA TRP A 93 2.97 4.89 -10.75
C TRP A 93 2.50 6.27 -11.24
N HIS A 94 3.01 7.33 -10.63
CA HIS A 94 2.64 8.75 -10.74
C HIS A 94 1.21 9.10 -10.28
N GLY A 95 0.47 8.17 -9.67
CA GLY A 95 -0.88 8.40 -9.17
C GLY A 95 -0.96 9.11 -7.81
N ASN A 96 0.05 9.91 -7.45
CA ASN A 96 0.14 10.63 -6.18
C ASN A 96 -0.75 11.89 -6.16
N ASP A 97 -2.00 11.75 -6.60
CA ASP A 97 -2.96 12.85 -6.64
C ASP A 97 -3.44 13.20 -5.23
N TYR A 98 -3.14 14.41 -4.79
CA TYR A 98 -3.60 14.97 -3.51
C TYR A 98 -5.07 15.41 -3.46
N PRO A 99 -5.73 15.89 -4.55
CA PRO A 99 -7.17 16.06 -4.50
C PRO A 99 -7.84 14.68 -4.59
N PRO A 100 -8.94 14.45 -3.85
CA PRO A 100 -9.74 13.26 -4.07
C PRO A 100 -10.22 13.22 -5.54
N PRO A 101 -10.46 12.02 -6.11
CA PRO A 101 -11.01 11.88 -7.43
C PRO A 101 -12.22 12.80 -7.65
N ALA A 102 -12.19 13.57 -8.75
CA ALA A 102 -13.22 14.57 -9.06
C ALA A 102 -14.63 13.96 -9.17
N SER A 103 -14.71 12.69 -9.57
CA SER A 103 -15.95 11.93 -9.62
C SER A 103 -16.05 11.01 -8.40
N PRO A 104 -17.11 11.12 -7.58
CA PRO A 104 -17.32 10.22 -6.47
C PRO A 104 -17.55 8.78 -6.97
N PRO A 105 -17.09 7.76 -6.23
CA PRO A 105 -17.46 6.37 -6.48
C PRO A 105 -18.98 6.19 -6.52
N THR A 106 -19.44 5.28 -7.39
CA THR A 106 -20.87 4.99 -7.56
C THR A 106 -21.35 3.83 -6.68
N TRP A 107 -20.45 3.16 -5.98
CA TRP A 107 -20.76 2.01 -5.14
C TRP A 107 -21.27 2.43 -3.75
N CYS A 108 -22.16 1.61 -3.18
CA CYS A 108 -22.52 1.69 -1.77
C CYS A 108 -21.41 1.08 -0.90
N ALA A 109 -20.28 1.79 -0.78
CA ALA A 109 -19.14 1.37 0.03
C ALA A 109 -18.32 2.60 0.46
N TYR A 110 -17.70 2.51 1.63
CA TYR A 110 -16.56 3.38 1.92
C TYR A 110 -15.48 3.14 0.88
N THR A 111 -14.81 4.19 0.41
CA THR A 111 -13.63 4.02 -0.45
C THR A 111 -12.43 4.75 0.12
N ILE A 112 -11.36 4.02 0.43
CA ILE A 112 -10.09 4.55 0.92
C ILE A 112 -9.15 4.72 -0.28
N TYR A 113 -8.65 5.93 -0.46
CA TYR A 113 -7.65 6.31 -1.47
C TYR A 113 -6.36 6.75 -0.76
N PRO A 114 -5.46 5.82 -0.43
CA PRO A 114 -4.14 6.16 0.09
C PRO A 114 -3.29 6.86 -0.98
N VAL A 115 -2.44 7.80 -0.55
CA VAL A 115 -1.36 8.38 -1.37
C VAL A 115 -0.05 7.71 -1.00
N ASP A 116 0.72 7.19 -1.95
CA ASP A 116 2.04 6.58 -1.75
C ASP A 116 3.14 7.40 -2.42
N GLU A 117 3.38 8.58 -1.87
CA GLU A 117 4.48 9.46 -2.27
C GLU A 117 5.81 8.69 -2.28
N GLY A 118 6.67 8.91 -3.27
CA GLY A 118 7.90 8.11 -3.43
C GLY A 118 7.69 6.64 -3.86
N GLU A 119 6.43 6.21 -4.04
CA GLU A 119 5.99 5.05 -4.80
C GLU A 119 6.66 3.75 -4.35
N SER A 120 6.51 3.41 -3.08
CA SER A 120 7.12 2.28 -2.38
C SER A 120 6.75 0.88 -2.90
N TRP A 121 6.06 0.82 -4.05
CA TRP A 121 5.45 -0.37 -4.63
C TRP A 121 4.47 -1.06 -3.68
N TRP A 122 3.80 -0.26 -2.84
CA TRP A 122 2.81 -0.68 -1.85
C TRP A 122 3.32 -1.68 -0.80
N PHE A 123 4.63 -1.90 -0.70
CA PHE A 123 5.21 -2.72 0.35
C PHE A 123 5.81 -1.87 1.47
N GLY A 124 6.88 -1.16 1.16
CA GLY A 124 7.68 -0.44 2.13
C GLY A 124 9.14 -0.34 1.70
N PHE A 125 10.02 -0.13 2.68
CA PHE A 125 11.39 0.33 2.44
C PHE A 125 12.33 -0.01 3.61
N ALA A 126 13.63 0.17 3.41
CA ALA A 126 14.66 -0.17 4.37
C ALA A 126 14.56 0.67 5.65
N ARG A 127 14.80 0.04 6.80
CA ARG A 127 14.59 0.63 8.13
C ARG A 127 15.62 1.68 8.48
N HIS A 128 16.89 1.46 8.16
CA HIS A 128 17.97 2.28 8.69
C HIS A 128 18.66 3.14 7.63
N PHE A 129 18.41 2.87 6.34
CA PHE A 129 18.94 3.65 5.25
C PHE A 129 18.44 5.11 5.26
N ASP A 130 19.36 6.08 5.23
CA ASP A 130 19.02 7.49 5.10
C ASP A 130 18.82 7.85 3.63
N TYR A 131 17.57 7.95 3.20
CA TYR A 131 17.27 8.17 1.79
C TYR A 131 17.65 9.56 1.28
N ARG A 132 17.98 10.51 2.17
CA ARG A 132 18.48 11.84 1.80
C ARG A 132 19.88 11.81 1.21
N SER A 133 20.69 10.80 1.54
CA SER A 133 22.04 10.68 0.98
C SER A 133 22.05 10.21 -0.48
N GLY A 134 20.91 9.75 -1.00
CA GLY A 134 20.85 9.03 -2.27
C GLY A 134 21.49 7.65 -2.19
N GLY A 135 21.40 6.89 -3.29
CA GLY A 135 21.87 5.51 -3.38
C GLY A 135 20.85 4.47 -2.93
N GLN A 136 21.33 3.28 -2.61
CA GLN A 136 20.52 2.10 -2.30
C GLN A 136 20.83 1.56 -0.90
N PRO A 137 19.85 0.93 -0.22
CA PRO A 137 20.09 0.16 0.99
C PRO A 137 21.22 -0.87 0.84
N VAL A 138 21.99 -1.05 1.91
CA VAL A 138 23.19 -1.89 1.93
C VAL A 138 23.00 -3.12 2.83
N ALA A 139 23.94 -4.06 2.77
CA ALA A 139 23.95 -5.26 3.59
C ALA A 139 23.82 -4.93 5.09
N GLY A 140 23.01 -5.73 5.82
CA GLY A 140 22.77 -5.56 7.25
C GLY A 140 21.53 -4.73 7.61
N ASP A 141 20.86 -4.10 6.63
CA ASP A 141 19.56 -3.47 6.83
C ASP A 141 18.40 -4.49 6.69
N THR A 142 17.17 -4.04 6.93
CA THR A 142 15.93 -4.82 6.84
C THR A 142 14.89 -3.99 6.12
N VAL A 143 14.19 -4.59 5.15
CA VAL A 143 13.06 -3.93 4.47
C VAL A 143 11.79 -4.16 5.28
N VAL A 144 11.13 -3.10 5.71
CA VAL A 144 9.90 -3.21 6.51
C VAL A 144 8.70 -2.93 5.62
N ASN A 145 7.59 -3.65 5.83
CA ASN A 145 6.33 -3.46 5.10
C ASN A 145 5.56 -2.18 5.52
N TYR A 146 6.28 -1.08 5.66
CA TYR A 146 5.79 0.21 6.13
C TYR A 146 4.55 0.71 5.39
N THR A 147 4.47 0.49 4.08
CA THR A 147 3.35 0.97 3.28
C THR A 147 2.13 0.07 3.41
N GLU A 148 2.30 -1.26 3.48
CA GLU A 148 1.19 -2.16 3.82
C GLU A 148 0.64 -1.83 5.21
N GLN A 149 1.51 -1.64 6.20
CA GLN A 149 1.12 -1.24 7.55
C GLN A 149 0.28 0.04 7.53
N ARG A 150 0.68 1.03 6.73
CA ARG A 150 -0.02 2.31 6.59
C ARG A 150 -1.42 2.14 5.99
N VAL A 151 -1.55 1.38 4.90
CA VAL A 151 -2.85 1.08 4.27
C VAL A 151 -3.76 0.32 5.24
N LEU A 152 -3.25 -0.74 5.88
CA LEU A 152 -3.99 -1.51 6.88
C LEU A 152 -4.37 -0.64 8.09
N ARG A 153 -3.52 0.32 8.46
CA ARG A 153 -3.82 1.25 9.54
C ARG A 153 -4.97 2.18 9.20
N MET A 154 -5.11 2.64 7.96
CA MET A 154 -6.27 3.45 7.55
C MET A 154 -7.59 2.69 7.73
N LEU A 155 -7.61 1.40 7.36
CA LEU A 155 -8.76 0.53 7.56
C LEU A 155 -9.05 0.28 9.06
N HIS A 156 -8.01 0.05 9.85
CA HIS A 156 -8.12 -0.09 11.30
C HIS A 156 -8.70 1.17 11.96
N ASP A 157 -8.22 2.36 11.56
CA ASP A 157 -8.71 3.63 12.08
C ASP A 157 -10.17 3.88 11.65
N LEU A 158 -10.54 3.60 10.39
CA LEU A 158 -11.93 3.66 9.92
C LEU A 158 -12.86 2.77 10.74
N SER A 159 -12.42 1.56 11.11
CA SER A 159 -13.21 0.64 11.94
C SER A 159 -13.44 1.16 13.37
N ARG A 160 -12.52 1.97 13.88
CA ARG A 160 -12.57 2.51 15.25
C ARG A 160 -13.38 3.79 15.31
N GLN A 161 -13.29 4.62 14.28
CA GLN A 161 -13.94 5.93 14.23
C GLN A 161 -14.40 6.27 12.80
N PRO A 162 -15.48 5.61 12.31
CA PRO A 162 -16.04 5.97 11.02
C PRO A 162 -16.71 7.35 11.06
N PRO A 163 -16.67 8.13 9.96
CA PRO A 163 -17.38 9.40 9.87
C PRO A 163 -18.92 9.21 9.83
N GLY A 164 -19.38 8.03 9.40
CA GLY A 164 -20.79 7.68 9.30
C GLY A 164 -21.11 6.29 9.87
N LEU A 165 -21.86 5.51 9.08
CA LEU A 165 -22.26 4.15 9.49
C LEU A 165 -21.04 3.24 9.72
N PRO A 166 -21.15 2.22 10.60
CA PRO A 166 -20.06 1.28 10.81
C PRO A 166 -19.60 0.59 9.51
N PRO A 167 -18.29 0.45 9.27
CA PRO A 167 -17.80 -0.37 8.18
C PRO A 167 -18.04 -1.85 8.47
N ASP A 168 -18.34 -2.61 7.42
CA ASP A 168 -18.42 -4.06 7.47
C ASP A 168 -17.04 -4.66 7.18
N MET A 169 -16.34 -5.02 8.26
CA MET A 169 -14.99 -5.56 8.19
C MET A 169 -14.91 -6.97 7.57
N ASN A 170 -16.05 -7.63 7.28
CA ASN A 170 -16.07 -8.86 6.49
C ASN A 170 -16.23 -8.60 4.98
N ARG A 171 -16.46 -7.35 4.57
CA ARG A 171 -16.63 -6.92 3.18
C ARG A 171 -15.64 -5.81 2.85
N VAL A 172 -14.36 -6.13 3.00
CA VAL A 172 -13.24 -5.27 2.61
C VAL A 172 -12.67 -5.77 1.28
N TYR A 173 -12.68 -4.92 0.27
CA TYR A 173 -12.15 -5.23 -1.05
C TYR A 173 -10.94 -4.35 -1.34
N VAL A 174 -10.00 -4.85 -2.12
CA VAL A 174 -8.86 -4.05 -2.59
C VAL A 174 -8.77 -4.10 -4.11
N SER A 175 -8.44 -2.97 -4.72
CA SER A 175 -8.18 -2.93 -6.15
C SER A 175 -7.10 -1.91 -6.49
N GLY A 176 -6.44 -2.10 -7.62
CA GLY A 176 -5.46 -1.16 -8.14
C GLY A 176 -4.97 -1.52 -9.53
N GLU A 177 -4.21 -0.59 -10.12
CA GLU A 177 -3.62 -0.73 -11.46
C GLU A 177 -2.10 -0.59 -11.40
N SER A 178 -1.38 -1.37 -12.23
CA SER A 178 0.08 -1.31 -12.38
C SER A 178 0.78 -1.52 -11.04
N MET A 179 1.49 -0.51 -10.51
CA MET A 179 2.03 -0.52 -9.15
C MET A 179 0.96 -0.90 -8.11
N GLY A 180 -0.21 -0.27 -8.18
CA GLY A 180 -1.36 -0.55 -7.31
C GLY A 180 -1.98 -1.93 -7.54
N GLY A 181 -1.87 -2.46 -8.77
CA GLY A 181 -2.24 -3.84 -9.06
C GLY A 181 -1.36 -4.83 -8.27
N GLY A 182 -0.05 -4.59 -8.26
CA GLY A 182 0.91 -5.36 -7.46
C GLY A 182 0.56 -5.31 -5.97
N GLY A 183 0.30 -4.11 -5.43
CA GLY A 183 -0.15 -3.94 -4.05
C GLY A 183 -1.47 -4.65 -3.72
N ALA A 184 -2.46 -4.59 -4.62
CA ALA A 184 -3.76 -5.23 -4.43
C ALA A 184 -3.62 -6.76 -4.41
N LEU A 185 -2.81 -7.32 -5.32
CA LEU A 185 -2.47 -8.74 -5.31
C LEU A 185 -1.73 -9.11 -4.02
N ALA A 186 -0.72 -8.33 -3.63
CA ALA A 186 0.04 -8.60 -2.42
C ALA A 186 -0.84 -8.66 -1.17
N LEU A 187 -1.76 -7.71 -0.99
CA LEU A 187 -2.69 -7.71 0.14
C LEU A 187 -3.63 -8.92 0.12
N ALA A 188 -4.07 -9.39 -1.04
CA ALA A 188 -4.87 -10.60 -1.16
C ALA A 188 -4.10 -11.87 -0.74
N LEU A 189 -2.83 -11.97 -1.13
CA LEU A 189 -1.96 -13.11 -0.80
C LEU A 189 -1.49 -13.11 0.67
N ARG A 190 -1.47 -11.94 1.32
CA ARG A 190 -0.85 -11.75 2.63
C ARG A 190 -1.87 -11.58 3.75
N PHE A 191 -3.03 -10.97 3.50
CA PHE A 191 -4.00 -10.60 4.55
C PHE A 191 -5.41 -11.15 4.28
N PRO A 192 -5.59 -12.48 4.15
CA PRO A 192 -6.90 -13.12 3.92
C PRO A 192 -7.87 -12.93 5.09
N ASN A 193 -7.35 -12.62 6.27
CA ASN A 193 -8.10 -12.28 7.48
C ASN A 193 -8.60 -10.82 7.49
N VAL A 194 -8.22 -10.02 6.49
CA VAL A 194 -8.61 -8.61 6.34
C VAL A 194 -9.36 -8.39 5.03
N VAL A 195 -8.84 -8.94 3.93
CA VAL A 195 -9.36 -8.73 2.57
C VAL A 195 -10.31 -9.86 2.19
N ALA A 196 -11.52 -9.50 1.80
CA ALA A 196 -12.55 -10.43 1.33
C ALA A 196 -12.38 -10.82 -0.15
N ALA A 197 -11.95 -9.87 -1.00
CA ALA A 197 -11.49 -10.16 -2.35
C ALA A 197 -10.66 -9.01 -2.94
N ALA A 198 -9.89 -9.30 -3.99
CA ALA A 198 -9.09 -8.31 -4.69
C ALA A 198 -9.29 -8.29 -6.21
N TYR A 199 -9.09 -7.12 -6.83
CA TYR A 199 -8.91 -7.00 -8.28
C TYR A 199 -7.61 -6.27 -8.61
N ALA A 200 -6.66 -7.01 -9.18
CA ALA A 200 -5.34 -6.52 -9.57
C ALA A 200 -5.28 -6.32 -11.09
N SER A 201 -5.22 -5.07 -11.55
CA SER A 201 -5.02 -4.77 -12.97
C SER A 201 -3.54 -4.58 -13.27
N LYS A 202 -3.04 -5.37 -14.22
CA LYS A 202 -1.63 -5.40 -14.68
C LYS A 202 -0.63 -5.40 -13.50
N PRO A 203 -0.80 -6.29 -12.50
CA PRO A 203 0.09 -6.32 -11.36
C PRO A 203 1.51 -6.68 -11.79
N VAL A 204 2.53 -6.09 -11.18
CA VAL A 204 3.85 -6.72 -11.17
C VAL A 204 3.78 -7.95 -10.27
N THR A 205 4.13 -9.12 -10.80
CA THR A 205 4.15 -10.39 -10.07
C THR A 205 5.56 -10.87 -9.76
N ASN A 206 6.56 -10.37 -10.49
CA ASN A 206 7.97 -10.59 -10.20
C ASN A 206 8.75 -9.29 -10.31
N TYR A 207 9.04 -8.70 -9.16
CA TYR A 207 9.73 -7.41 -9.07
C TYR A 207 11.21 -7.53 -9.47
N ARG A 208 11.83 -8.69 -9.28
CA ARG A 208 13.22 -8.96 -9.67
C ARG A 208 13.43 -8.83 -11.17
N THR A 209 12.42 -9.22 -11.94
CA THR A 209 12.46 -9.22 -13.40
C THR A 209 11.73 -8.05 -14.04
N ALA A 210 11.24 -7.08 -13.25
CA ALA A 210 10.43 -5.93 -13.68
C ALA A 210 11.14 -4.90 -14.59
N GLY A 211 12.12 -5.34 -15.39
CA GLY A 211 12.76 -4.58 -16.45
C GLY A 211 13.27 -3.22 -15.97
N GLY A 212 12.82 -2.15 -16.64
CA GLY A 212 13.19 -0.77 -16.32
C GLY A 212 12.80 -0.30 -14.92
N TRP A 213 11.94 -1.03 -14.20
CA TRP A 213 11.51 -0.69 -12.83
C TRP A 213 12.43 -1.25 -11.76
N ALA A 214 13.18 -2.33 -12.04
CA ALA A 214 14.04 -2.97 -11.04
C ALA A 214 15.06 -1.99 -10.41
N PRO A 215 15.70 -1.06 -11.15
CA PRO A 215 16.55 -0.03 -10.53
C PRO A 215 15.80 0.85 -9.53
N ASN A 216 14.59 1.30 -9.86
CA ASN A 216 13.77 2.13 -8.96
C ASN A 216 13.35 1.39 -7.69
N ILE A 217 13.06 0.10 -7.82
CA ILE A 217 12.72 -0.77 -6.69
C ILE A 217 13.96 -0.99 -5.79
N ALA A 218 15.13 -1.18 -6.40
CA ALA A 218 16.39 -1.34 -5.68
C ALA A 218 16.78 -0.10 -4.86
N ASP A 219 16.36 1.10 -5.28
CA ASP A 219 16.50 2.33 -4.50
C ASP A 219 15.69 2.32 -3.20
N LYS A 220 14.83 1.32 -2.97
CA LYS A 220 13.97 1.17 -1.79
C LYS A 220 14.34 -0.07 -0.99
N TRP A 221 14.69 -1.17 -1.68
CA TRP A 221 14.90 -2.50 -1.09
C TRP A 221 16.37 -2.96 -1.07
N GLY A 222 17.27 -2.20 -1.68
CA GLY A 222 18.64 -2.63 -1.95
C GLY A 222 18.72 -3.51 -3.19
N SER A 223 19.94 -3.85 -3.61
CA SER A 223 20.14 -4.60 -4.85
C SER A 223 19.51 -6.00 -4.81
N VAL A 224 19.19 -6.51 -6.00
CA VAL A 224 18.67 -7.86 -6.23
C VAL A 224 19.55 -8.96 -5.61
N THR A 225 20.87 -8.76 -5.61
CA THR A 225 21.84 -9.69 -5.02
C THR A 225 21.85 -9.63 -3.49
N LEU A 226 21.60 -8.46 -2.89
CA LEU A 226 21.58 -8.32 -1.44
C LEU A 226 20.37 -9.02 -0.82
N ASN A 227 19.21 -8.95 -1.48
CA ASN A 227 17.99 -9.63 -1.05
C ASN A 227 17.72 -9.49 0.45
N LEU A 228 17.72 -8.24 0.90
CA LEU A 228 17.65 -7.89 2.32
C LEU A 228 16.44 -8.53 3.00
N PRO A 229 16.57 -8.95 4.28
CA PRO A 229 15.48 -9.59 4.99
C PRO A 229 14.28 -8.66 5.14
N VAL A 230 13.07 -9.23 5.10
CA VAL A 230 11.84 -8.50 5.38
C VAL A 230 11.50 -8.52 6.87
N GLN A 231 10.84 -7.45 7.32
CA GLN A 231 10.04 -7.45 8.54
C GLN A 231 8.61 -7.04 8.22
N ILE A 232 7.67 -7.88 8.63
CA ILE A 232 6.25 -7.82 8.34
C ILE A 232 5.50 -7.64 9.66
N ASP A 233 4.70 -6.59 9.71
CA ASP A 233 3.78 -6.31 10.80
C ASP A 233 2.46 -5.73 10.25
N ALA A 234 1.42 -5.73 11.07
CA ALA A 234 0.15 -5.07 10.77
C ALA A 234 -0.62 -4.78 12.06
N PRO A 235 -1.50 -3.74 12.06
CA PRO A 235 -2.40 -3.47 13.17
C PRO A 235 -3.26 -4.68 13.56
N ASN A 236 -3.73 -4.69 14.81
CA ASN A 236 -4.67 -5.70 15.32
C ASN A 236 -4.20 -7.16 15.15
N GLY A 237 -2.88 -7.39 15.12
CA GLY A 237 -2.30 -8.71 14.92
C GLY A 237 -2.59 -9.33 13.54
N TRP A 238 -3.00 -8.52 12.56
CA TRP A 238 -3.40 -9.03 11.24
C TRP A 238 -2.26 -9.72 10.48
N ALA A 239 -1.01 -9.46 10.83
CA ALA A 239 0.18 -10.11 10.27
C ALA A 239 0.67 -11.31 11.11
N GLN A 240 -0.09 -11.78 12.11
CA GLN A 240 0.40 -12.84 13.01
C GLN A 240 0.74 -14.15 12.28
N HIS A 241 -0.04 -14.52 11.26
CA HIS A 241 0.24 -15.70 10.43
C HIS A 241 1.42 -15.50 9.47
N LEU A 242 1.87 -14.27 9.25
CA LEU A 242 3.01 -13.95 8.39
C LEU A 242 4.35 -13.89 9.15
N GLN A 243 4.33 -13.97 10.48
CA GLN A 243 5.55 -13.90 11.28
C GLN A 243 6.63 -14.94 10.91
N PRO A 244 6.30 -16.18 10.48
CA PRO A 244 7.30 -17.13 9.99
C PRO A 244 8.09 -16.66 8.76
N HIS A 245 7.59 -15.67 8.01
CA HIS A 245 8.24 -15.09 6.82
C HIS A 245 9.16 -13.91 7.14
N ASN A 246 9.21 -13.46 8.40
CA ASN A 246 10.21 -12.48 8.81
C ASN A 246 11.62 -13.05 8.63
N GLY A 247 12.48 -12.30 7.94
CA GLY A 247 13.81 -12.76 7.55
C GLY A 247 13.90 -13.30 6.12
N ASP A 248 12.78 -13.57 5.44
CA ASP A 248 12.78 -13.91 4.02
C ASP A 248 13.36 -12.74 3.20
N GLY A 249 14.05 -13.03 2.11
CA GLY A 249 14.62 -11.98 1.26
C GLY A 249 13.54 -11.18 0.53
N VAL A 250 13.64 -9.85 0.54
CA VAL A 250 12.61 -8.95 -0.02
C VAL A 250 12.27 -9.22 -1.48
N TRP A 251 13.25 -9.54 -2.34
CA TRP A 251 12.97 -9.82 -3.74
C TRP A 251 12.28 -11.17 -3.94
N ASP A 252 12.48 -12.12 -3.02
CA ASP A 252 11.79 -13.41 -3.03
C ASP A 252 10.39 -13.29 -2.41
N TRP A 253 10.25 -12.49 -1.35
CA TRP A 253 8.97 -12.17 -0.72
C TRP A 253 8.03 -11.41 -1.67
N GLN A 254 8.60 -10.58 -2.55
CA GLN A 254 7.87 -9.84 -3.57
C GLN A 254 7.69 -10.62 -4.88
N ASP A 255 8.26 -11.82 -5.00
CA ASP A 255 7.96 -12.71 -6.11
C ASP A 255 6.59 -13.37 -5.86
N HIS A 256 5.50 -12.66 -6.20
CA HIS A 256 4.12 -13.08 -5.97
C HIS A 256 3.80 -14.39 -6.68
N GLN A 257 4.34 -14.59 -7.89
CA GLN A 257 4.15 -15.82 -8.65
C GLN A 257 4.83 -17.02 -7.98
N ALA A 258 6.05 -16.87 -7.46
CA ALA A 258 6.71 -17.92 -6.69
C ALA A 258 5.96 -18.19 -5.39
N ASN A 259 5.48 -17.14 -4.71
CA ASN A 259 4.74 -17.26 -3.46
C ASN A 259 3.38 -17.95 -3.64
N LEU A 260 2.68 -17.78 -4.76
CA LEU A 260 1.46 -18.54 -5.08
C LEU A 260 1.68 -20.05 -5.05
N VAL A 261 2.86 -20.51 -5.48
CA VAL A 261 3.24 -21.93 -5.49
C VAL A 261 3.83 -22.36 -4.15
N ASN A 262 4.81 -21.61 -3.64
CA ASN A 262 5.56 -21.95 -2.43
C ASN A 262 4.70 -21.92 -1.17
N ARG A 263 3.66 -21.08 -1.16
CA ARG A 263 2.70 -20.94 -0.06
C ARG A 263 1.36 -21.61 -0.39
N ALA A 264 1.37 -22.61 -1.28
CA ALA A 264 0.21 -23.43 -1.54
C ALA A 264 -0.28 -24.09 -0.24
N GLY A 265 -1.53 -23.81 0.14
CA GLY A 265 -2.10 -24.25 1.42
C GLY A 265 -2.27 -23.12 2.44
N ASP A 266 -1.60 -21.99 2.26
CA ASP A 266 -1.92 -20.77 3.00
C ASP A 266 -3.31 -20.27 2.59
N LEU A 267 -4.01 -19.67 3.54
CA LEU A 267 -5.21 -18.89 3.21
C LEU A 267 -4.80 -17.67 2.39
N MET A 268 -5.54 -17.43 1.31
CA MET A 268 -5.42 -16.23 0.46
C MET A 268 -6.83 -15.75 0.15
N ALA A 269 -7.02 -14.43 0.06
CA ALA A 269 -8.29 -13.88 -0.37
C ALA A 269 -8.54 -14.24 -1.85
N PRO A 270 -9.79 -14.52 -2.27
CA PRO A 270 -10.13 -14.62 -3.68
C PRO A 270 -9.68 -13.37 -4.44
N PHE A 271 -9.05 -13.53 -5.60
CA PHE A 271 -8.63 -12.40 -6.41
C PHE A 271 -8.86 -12.63 -7.90
N GLY A 272 -9.13 -11.54 -8.61
CA GLY A 272 -9.03 -11.46 -10.06
C GLY A 272 -7.78 -10.70 -10.45
N ALA A 273 -7.05 -11.19 -11.45
CA ALA A 273 -5.94 -10.47 -12.05
C ALA A 273 -6.18 -10.31 -13.56
N THR A 274 -5.83 -9.15 -14.10
CA THR A 274 -5.81 -8.93 -15.55
C THR A 274 -4.41 -8.52 -15.97
N HIS A 275 -3.97 -8.97 -17.14
CA HIS A 275 -2.60 -8.81 -17.59
C HIS A 275 -2.60 -8.33 -19.04
N GLY A 276 -1.65 -7.46 -19.39
CA GLY A 276 -1.48 -6.99 -20.76
C GLY A 276 -0.52 -7.87 -21.56
N LEU A 277 -1.01 -8.51 -22.63
CA LEU A 277 -0.14 -9.31 -23.53
C LEU A 277 0.81 -8.44 -24.37
N ASN A 278 0.42 -7.20 -24.66
CA ASN A 278 1.19 -6.22 -25.44
C ASN A 278 1.49 -4.95 -24.62
N ASP A 279 1.66 -5.12 -23.31
CA ASP A 279 2.01 -4.02 -22.43
C ASP A 279 3.50 -3.68 -22.61
N VAL A 280 3.77 -2.45 -23.03
CA VAL A 280 5.13 -1.93 -23.26
C VAL A 280 5.77 -1.31 -22.02
N THR A 281 5.00 -1.21 -20.93
CA THR A 281 5.44 -0.63 -19.64
C THR A 281 5.84 -1.72 -18.65
N LEU A 282 5.10 -2.83 -18.65
CA LEU A 282 5.37 -4.02 -17.84
C LEU A 282 5.29 -5.26 -18.74
N ASP A 283 6.43 -5.81 -19.13
CA ASP A 283 6.43 -6.97 -20.03
C ASP A 283 5.69 -8.16 -19.40
N TRP A 284 5.02 -8.96 -20.24
CA TRP A 284 4.21 -10.13 -19.81
C TRP A 284 4.90 -11.02 -18.77
N GLY A 285 6.20 -11.28 -18.94
CA GLY A 285 6.99 -12.12 -18.05
C GLY A 285 7.08 -11.62 -16.60
N THR A 286 6.74 -10.35 -16.38
CA THR A 286 6.83 -9.66 -15.09
C THR A 286 5.48 -9.41 -14.43
N GLN A 287 4.39 -9.57 -15.21
CA GLN A 287 3.03 -9.37 -14.72
C GLN A 287 2.16 -10.63 -14.75
N GLY A 288 2.43 -11.62 -15.61
CA GLY A 288 1.51 -12.74 -15.86
C GLY A 288 2.14 -14.14 -15.94
N ALA A 289 3.46 -14.27 -15.98
CA ALA A 289 4.13 -15.56 -16.18
C ALA A 289 4.86 -16.07 -14.92
N PRO A 290 4.47 -17.19 -14.28
CA PRO A 290 3.29 -18.01 -14.52
C PRO A 290 2.25 -17.75 -13.42
N ALA A 291 1.48 -16.66 -13.51
CA ALA A 291 0.18 -16.66 -12.83
C ALA A 291 -0.73 -17.76 -13.43
N ILE A 292 -0.45 -18.12 -14.70
CA ILE A 292 -0.99 -19.26 -15.43
C ILE A 292 0.19 -19.87 -16.21
N GLU A 293 0.82 -20.94 -15.72
CA GLU A 293 1.26 -21.96 -16.70
C GLU A 293 -0.02 -22.28 -17.47
N THR A 294 -0.02 -21.99 -18.77
CA THR A 294 -1.11 -22.29 -19.68
C THR A 294 -1.86 -23.53 -19.20
N TYR A 295 -3.17 -23.42 -18.96
CA TYR A 295 -4.05 -24.58 -19.10
C TYR A 295 -3.77 -25.16 -20.49
N ASN A 296 -2.84 -26.11 -20.55
CA ASN A 296 -2.53 -26.97 -21.68
C ASN A 296 -2.88 -28.38 -21.27
#